data_AF-D1AIZ3-F1
#
_entry.id   AF-D1AIZ3-F1
#
_cell.length_a   1.000
_cell.length_b   1.000
_cell.length_c   1.000
_cell.angle_alpha   90.00
_cell.angle_beta   90.00
_cell.angle_gamma   90.00
#
_symmetry.space_group_name_H-M   'P 1'
#
loop_
_entity.id
_entity.type
_entity.pdbx_description
1 polymer ?
#
loop_
_entity_poly.entity_id
_entity_poly.type
_entity_poly.pdbx_seq_one_letter_code
_entity_poly.pdbx_strand_id
1 'polypeptide(L)'
;MKKSKKKMTRETKIGILKFFIFIFIILCIFSAFVFFQGKRGRRLKRVTIEIQTEKLNNSIKIFKALEGKYPELAGKENNLRDIKTSKGVTFQEIYEDEEVFTLPRDIKNEIEETNIIRLVKDEKGGWYYDMAKGTIEANLPEKAYK
;
A
#
# COMPACT_ATOMS: atom_id res chain seq x y z
N MET A 1 -39.22 -54.60 5.46
CA MET A 1 -39.23 -53.62 4.35
C MET A 1 -37.87 -53.59 3.67
N LYS A 2 -37.73 -54.15 2.46
CA LYS A 2 -36.51 -54.00 1.64
C LYS A 2 -36.49 -52.59 1.04
N LYS A 3 -35.52 -51.75 1.43
CA LYS A 3 -35.27 -50.46 0.77
C LYS A 3 -34.93 -50.72 -0.69
N SER A 4 -35.83 -50.35 -1.59
CA SER A 4 -35.57 -50.31 -3.04
C SER A 4 -34.43 -49.31 -3.29
N LYS A 5 -33.25 -49.81 -3.66
CA LYS A 5 -32.18 -48.96 -4.18
C LYS A 5 -32.60 -48.52 -5.57
N LYS A 6 -33.16 -47.30 -5.68
CA LYS A 6 -33.51 -46.67 -6.96
C LYS A 6 -32.23 -46.60 -7.82
N LYS A 7 -32.14 -47.44 -8.86
CA LYS A 7 -30.98 -47.46 -9.77
C LYS A 7 -30.96 -46.15 -10.54
N MET A 8 -29.87 -45.40 -10.39
CA MET A 8 -29.64 -44.14 -11.08
C MET A 8 -29.48 -44.39 -12.58
N THR A 9 -30.31 -43.73 -13.39
CA THR A 9 -30.31 -43.88 -14.86
C THR A 9 -29.11 -43.15 -15.47
N ARG A 10 -28.64 -43.57 -16.66
CA ARG A 10 -27.50 -42.91 -17.33
C ARG A 10 -27.74 -41.42 -17.55
N GLU A 11 -28.96 -41.04 -17.91
CA GLU A 11 -29.38 -39.63 -18.07
C GLU A 11 -29.22 -38.82 -16.77
N THR A 12 -29.60 -39.36 -15.61
CA THR A 12 -29.40 -38.67 -14.32
C THR A 12 -27.92 -38.58 -13.94
N LYS A 13 -27.12 -39.60 -14.24
CA LYS A 13 -25.65 -39.55 -14.03
C LYS A 13 -24.98 -38.48 -14.88
N ILE A 14 -25.38 -38.35 -16.16
CA ILE A 14 -24.85 -37.34 -17.08
C ILE A 14 -25.28 -35.94 -16.64
N GLY A 15 -26.53 -35.77 -16.21
CA GLY A 15 -27.02 -34.49 -15.67
C GLY A 15 -26.25 -34.03 -14.42
N ILE A 16 -26.01 -34.95 -13.48
CA ILE A 16 -25.21 -34.69 -12.28
C ILE A 16 -23.76 -34.33 -12.66
N LEU A 17 -23.16 -35.04 -13.62
CA LEU A 17 -21.80 -34.75 -14.08
C LEU A 17 -21.70 -33.36 -14.73
N LYS A 18 -22.65 -33.00 -15.60
CA LYS A 18 -22.72 -31.66 -16.23
C LYS A 18 -22.87 -30.55 -15.19
N PHE A 19 -23.66 -30.78 -14.14
CA PHE A 19 -23.81 -29.83 -13.04
C PHE A 19 -22.49 -29.59 -12.28
N PHE A 20 -21.73 -30.64 -11.97
CA PHE A 20 -20.41 -30.48 -11.34
C PHE A 20 -19.41 -29.77 -12.24
N ILE A 21 -19.40 -30.06 -13.55
CA ILE A 21 -18.55 -29.36 -14.52
C ILE A 21 -18.89 -27.86 -14.55
N PHE A 22 -20.18 -27.52 -14.54
CA PHE A 22 -20.62 -26.13 -14.54
C PHE A 22 -20.17 -25.37 -13.27
N ILE A 23 -20.32 -25.98 -12.09
CA ILE A 23 -19.83 -25.40 -10.83
C ILE A 23 -18.31 -25.19 -10.87
N PHE A 24 -17.57 -26.17 -11.39
CA PHE A 24 -16.12 -26.09 -11.50
C PHE A 24 -15.68 -24.93 -12.40
N ILE A 25 -16.36 -24.73 -13.54
CA ILE A 25 -16.08 -23.60 -14.44
C ILE A 25 -16.30 -22.26 -13.73
N ILE A 26 -17.40 -22.10 -12.99
CA ILE A 26 -17.70 -20.86 -12.25
C ILE A 26 -16.60 -20.58 -11.20
N LEU A 27 -16.17 -21.59 -10.45
CA LEU A 27 -15.10 -21.45 -9.46
C LEU A 27 -13.75 -21.07 -10.11
N CYS A 28 -13.44 -21.63 -11.28
CA CYS A 28 -12.24 -21.27 -12.04
C CYS A 28 -12.29 -19.81 -12.52
N ILE A 29 -13.44 -19.33 -13.02
CA ILE A 29 -13.60 -17.94 -13.45
C ILE A 29 -13.47 -16.99 -12.24
N PHE A 30 -14.11 -17.33 -11.12
CA PHE A 30 -14.05 -16.51 -9.90
C PHE A 30 -12.62 -16.40 -9.36
N SER A 31 -11.90 -17.52 -9.28
CA SER A 31 -10.50 -17.54 -8.81
C SER A 31 -9.57 -16.77 -9.76
N ALA A 32 -9.74 -16.89 -11.07
CA ALA A 32 -9.00 -16.10 -12.05
C ALA A 32 -9.27 -14.59 -11.90
N PHE A 33 -10.54 -14.20 -11.72
CA PHE A 33 -10.92 -12.81 -11.53
C PHE A 33 -10.26 -12.19 -10.28
N VAL A 34 -10.30 -12.89 -9.14
CA VAL A 34 -9.64 -12.46 -7.89
C VAL A 34 -8.12 -12.33 -8.09
N PHE A 35 -7.51 -13.28 -8.80
CA PHE A 35 -6.07 -13.26 -9.06
C PHE A 35 -5.63 -12.06 -9.94
N PHE A 36 -6.41 -11.72 -10.96
CA PHE A 36 -6.11 -10.59 -11.85
C PHE A 36 -6.29 -9.23 -11.15
N GLN A 37 -7.34 -9.07 -10.35
CA GLN A 37 -7.56 -7.86 -9.53
C GLN A 37 -6.39 -7.61 -8.57
N GLY A 38 -5.92 -8.66 -7.89
CA GLY A 38 -4.80 -8.57 -6.94
C GLY A 38 -3.47 -8.13 -7.57
N LYS A 39 -3.21 -8.40 -8.86
CA LYS A 39 -1.99 -7.96 -9.54
C LYS A 39 -2.01 -6.48 -9.94
N ARG A 40 -3.14 -5.97 -10.44
CA ARG A 40 -3.26 -4.56 -10.88
C ARG A 40 -3.20 -3.59 -9.69
N GLY A 41 -3.92 -3.89 -8.61
CA GLY A 41 -3.91 -3.06 -7.40
C GLY A 41 -2.52 -2.90 -6.77
N ARG A 42 -1.68 -3.95 -6.81
CA ARG A 42 -0.33 -3.92 -6.24
C ARG A 42 0.66 -3.03 -7.00
N ARG A 43 0.61 -3.02 -8.34
CA ARG A 43 1.48 -2.17 -9.16
C ARG A 43 1.18 -0.68 -8.96
N LEU A 44 -0.10 -0.33 -8.89
CA LEU A 44 -0.52 1.06 -8.67
C LEU A 44 -0.04 1.59 -7.32
N LYS A 45 -0.17 0.79 -6.25
CA LYS A 45 0.34 1.15 -4.92
C LYS A 45 1.84 1.46 -4.94
N ARG A 46 2.67 0.62 -5.57
CA ARG A 46 4.12 0.83 -5.66
C ARG A 46 4.46 2.15 -6.35
N VAL A 47 3.90 2.38 -7.54
CA VAL A 47 4.18 3.59 -8.32
C VAL A 47 3.79 4.85 -7.54
N THR A 48 2.64 4.83 -6.87
CA THR A 48 2.22 5.94 -5.99
C THR A 48 3.23 6.18 -4.87
N ILE A 49 3.69 5.13 -4.18
CA ILE A 49 4.68 5.27 -3.10
C ILE A 49 6.00 5.82 -3.62
N GLU A 50 6.49 5.35 -4.78
CA GLU A 50 7.72 5.84 -5.41
C GLU A 50 7.62 7.34 -5.74
N ILE A 51 6.53 7.78 -6.39
CA ILE A 51 6.29 9.20 -6.70
C ILE A 51 6.26 10.05 -5.43
N GLN A 52 5.57 9.60 -4.38
CA GLN A 52 5.48 10.34 -3.12
C GLN A 52 6.83 10.38 -2.38
N THR A 53 7.62 9.30 -2.48
CA THR A 53 8.99 9.25 -1.95
C THR A 53 9.87 10.28 -2.63
N GLU A 54 9.81 10.39 -3.97
CA GLU A 54 10.57 11.39 -4.73
C GLU A 54 10.12 12.80 -4.39
N LYS A 55 8.81 13.04 -4.30
CA LYS A 55 8.23 14.34 -3.92
C LYS A 55 8.75 14.80 -2.56
N LEU A 56 8.65 13.95 -1.52
CA LEU A 56 9.14 14.26 -0.18
C LEU A 56 10.65 14.52 -0.16
N ASN A 57 11.45 13.69 -0.84
CA ASN A 57 12.91 13.88 -0.93
C ASN A 57 13.27 15.20 -1.60
N ASN A 58 12.56 15.58 -2.66
CA ASN A 58 12.79 16.86 -3.34
C ASN A 58 12.42 18.04 -2.44
N SER A 59 11.31 17.98 -1.72
CA SER A 59 10.91 19.02 -0.77
C SER A 59 11.90 19.16 0.39
N ILE A 60 12.46 18.05 0.91
CA ILE A 60 13.53 18.07 1.90
C ILE A 60 14.78 18.77 1.37
N LYS A 61 15.18 18.50 0.12
CA LYS A 61 16.33 19.16 -0.52
C LYS A 61 16.09 20.65 -0.72
N ILE A 62 14.91 21.05 -1.18
CA ILE A 62 14.54 22.46 -1.35
C ILE A 62 14.57 23.19 0.00
N PHE A 63 13.98 22.60 1.05
CA PHE A 63 14.02 23.16 2.39
C PHE A 63 15.46 23.34 2.88
N LYS A 64 16.32 22.33 2.70
CA LYS A 64 17.74 22.40 3.06
C LYS A 64 18.46 23.52 2.30
N ALA A 65 18.15 23.71 1.03
CA ALA A 65 18.75 24.78 0.24
C ALA A 65 18.34 26.19 0.73
N LEU A 66 17.13 26.34 1.27
CA LEU A 66 16.63 27.60 1.80
C LEU A 66 17.12 27.91 3.22
N GLU A 67 17.20 26.89 4.08
CA GLU A 67 17.46 27.03 5.52
C GLU A 67 18.88 26.61 5.95
N GLY A 68 19.60 25.85 5.12
CA GLY A 68 20.92 25.30 5.42
C GLY A 68 20.91 24.02 6.27
N LYS A 69 19.77 23.65 6.85
CA LYS A 69 19.54 22.41 7.61
C LYS A 69 18.32 21.66 7.11
N TYR A 70 18.27 20.37 7.41
CA TYR A 70 17.13 19.52 7.08
C TYR A 70 15.91 19.83 7.97
N PRO A 71 14.68 19.65 7.45
CA PRO A 71 13.45 19.89 8.20
C PRO A 71 13.23 18.83 9.29
N GLU A 72 12.73 19.26 10.45
CA GLU A 72 12.29 18.36 11.52
C GLU A 72 10.86 17.88 11.23
N LEU A 73 10.73 16.74 10.53
CA LEU A 73 9.44 16.22 10.08
C LEU A 73 8.77 15.28 11.09
N ALA A 74 9.54 14.58 11.92
CA ALA A 74 9.01 13.62 12.89
C ALA A 74 8.13 14.33 13.94
N GLY A 75 6.91 13.83 14.15
CA GLY A 75 5.92 14.43 15.05
C GLY A 75 5.18 15.63 14.48
N LYS A 76 5.42 16.01 13.21
CA LYS A 76 4.76 17.11 12.50
C LYS A 76 4.10 16.65 11.19
N GLU A 77 3.87 15.35 11.05
CA GLU A 77 3.38 14.72 9.82
C GLU A 77 2.03 15.26 9.37
N ASN A 78 1.19 15.69 10.33
CA ASN A 78 -0.14 16.24 10.08
C ASN A 78 -0.18 17.78 10.10
N ASN A 79 0.97 18.46 10.28
CA ASN A 79 1.00 19.92 10.29
C ASN A 79 2.33 20.46 9.74
N LEU A 80 2.49 20.37 8.43
CA LEU A 80 3.70 20.82 7.74
C LEU A 80 3.86 22.35 7.73
N ARG A 81 2.84 23.11 8.14
CA ARG A 81 2.93 24.57 8.34
C ARG A 81 3.82 24.96 9.51
N ASP A 82 3.96 24.09 10.51
CA ASP A 82 4.76 24.33 11.72
C ASP A 82 6.27 24.14 11.48
N ILE A 83 6.64 23.74 10.26
CA ILE A 83 8.03 23.62 9.82
C ILE A 83 8.29 24.81 8.91
N LYS A 84 9.01 25.80 9.41
CA LYS A 84 9.28 27.05 8.69
C LYS A 84 10.77 27.28 8.56
N THR A 85 11.15 27.81 7.41
CA THR A 85 12.46 28.42 7.23
C THR A 85 12.51 29.76 7.98
N SER A 86 13.71 30.24 8.24
CA SER A 86 14.01 31.59 8.74
C SER A 86 13.42 32.72 7.89
N LYS A 87 13.12 32.44 6.61
CA LYS A 87 12.48 33.37 5.66
C LYS A 87 10.96 33.31 5.66
N GLY A 88 10.36 32.49 6.52
CA GLY A 88 8.90 32.36 6.65
C GLY A 88 8.24 31.39 5.70
N VAL A 89 8.96 30.86 4.69
CA VAL A 89 8.46 29.81 3.79
C VAL A 89 8.23 28.53 4.58
N THR A 90 7.03 27.96 4.47
CA THR A 90 6.64 26.75 5.20
C THR A 90 6.98 25.47 4.42
N PHE A 91 7.14 24.34 5.11
CA PHE A 91 7.35 23.06 4.44
C PHE A 91 6.10 22.64 3.65
N GLN A 92 4.89 23.00 4.13
CA GLN A 92 3.66 22.85 3.34
C GLN A 92 3.77 23.57 1.99
N GLU A 93 4.29 24.80 1.93
CA GLU A 93 4.43 25.52 0.65
C GLU A 93 5.41 24.83 -0.31
N ILE A 94 6.45 24.18 0.22
CA ILE A 94 7.46 23.48 -0.56
C ILE A 94 6.98 22.08 -0.99
N TYR A 95 6.20 21.42 -0.16
CA TYR A 95 5.65 20.09 -0.40
C TYR A 95 4.28 20.13 -1.11
N GLU A 96 3.62 21.29 -1.12
CA GLU A 96 2.31 21.52 -1.73
C GLU A 96 1.16 20.71 -1.12
N ASP A 97 1.36 20.11 0.06
CA ASP A 97 0.32 19.42 0.84
C ASP A 97 0.43 19.82 2.32
N GLU A 98 -0.69 19.77 3.05
CA GLU A 98 -0.73 20.12 4.48
C GLU A 98 -0.12 19.03 5.38
N GLU A 99 -0.22 17.78 4.93
CA GLU A 99 0.18 16.58 5.65
C GLU A 99 1.04 15.68 4.77
N VAL A 100 1.89 14.86 5.40
CA VAL A 100 2.68 13.83 4.73
C VAL A 100 1.74 12.74 4.18
N PHE A 101 2.02 12.27 2.97
CA PHE A 101 1.23 11.21 2.33
C PHE A 101 1.12 9.98 3.23
N THR A 102 -0.11 9.48 3.41
CA THR A 102 -0.36 8.28 4.23
C THR A 102 -0.05 7.03 3.43
N LEU A 103 0.86 6.20 3.94
CA LEU A 103 1.13 4.91 3.31
C LEU A 103 -0.05 3.97 3.49
N PRO A 104 -0.48 3.27 2.42
CA PRO A 104 -1.68 2.45 2.46
C PRO A 104 -1.47 1.20 3.32
N ARG A 105 -2.55 0.75 3.98
CA ARG A 105 -2.57 -0.51 4.73
C ARG A 105 -2.09 -1.70 3.89
N ASP A 106 -1.36 -2.60 4.53
CA ASP A 106 -1.09 -3.94 4.02
C ASP A 106 -1.33 -5.01 5.09
N ILE A 107 -2.49 -5.63 5.03
CA ILE A 107 -2.92 -6.68 5.97
C ILE A 107 -1.98 -7.89 5.92
N LYS A 108 -1.41 -8.22 4.75
CA LYS A 108 -0.59 -9.41 4.58
C LYS A 108 0.75 -9.31 5.32
N ASN A 109 1.26 -8.09 5.46
CA ASN A 109 2.54 -7.80 6.08
C ASN A 109 2.39 -7.08 7.43
N GLU A 110 1.18 -7.09 8.02
CA GLU A 110 0.87 -6.43 9.31
C GLU A 110 1.21 -4.94 9.34
N ILE A 111 1.01 -4.25 8.20
CA ILE A 111 1.33 -2.84 8.04
C ILE A 111 0.06 -2.01 8.24
N GLU A 112 0.15 -1.08 9.18
CA GLU A 112 -0.90 -0.09 9.44
C GLU A 112 -0.89 1.02 8.39
N GLU A 113 -2.08 1.56 8.13
CA GLU A 113 -2.22 2.77 7.33
C GLU A 113 -1.77 3.95 8.16
N THR A 114 -0.66 4.59 7.78
CA THR A 114 -0.05 5.65 8.59
C THR A 114 0.88 6.53 7.77
N ASN A 115 0.96 7.80 8.15
CA ASN A 115 1.92 8.78 7.63
C ASN A 115 3.06 9.08 8.61
N ILE A 116 3.13 8.39 9.77
CA ILE A 116 4.13 8.64 10.81
C ILE A 116 5.54 8.60 10.23
N ILE A 117 6.37 9.58 10.61
CA ILE A 117 7.78 9.62 10.28
C ILE A 117 8.57 9.02 11.45
N ARG A 118 9.24 7.92 11.16
CA ARG A 118 10.08 7.17 12.09
C ARG A 118 11.55 7.48 11.83
N LEU A 119 12.32 7.53 12.91
CA LEU A 119 13.77 7.69 12.87
C LEU A 119 14.51 6.34 12.86
N VAL A 120 13.77 5.23 12.89
CA VAL A 120 14.30 3.86 12.87
C VAL A 120 13.62 3.11 11.73
N LYS A 121 14.40 2.37 10.95
CA LYS A 121 13.92 1.51 9.88
C LYS A 121 13.53 0.14 10.46
N ASP A 122 12.26 0.02 10.83
CA ASP A 122 11.68 -1.18 11.48
C ASP A 122 10.63 -1.91 10.63
N GLU A 123 10.36 -1.41 9.42
CA GLU A 123 9.41 -1.97 8.45
C GLU A 123 7.94 -2.04 8.94
N LYS A 124 7.58 -1.26 9.97
CA LYS A 124 6.22 -1.25 10.56
C LYS A 124 5.26 -0.26 9.92
N GLY A 125 5.56 0.23 8.72
CA GLY A 125 4.78 1.26 8.04
C GLY A 125 5.20 2.68 8.41
N GLY A 126 4.58 3.63 7.71
CA GLY A 126 4.97 5.03 7.72
C GLY A 126 6.29 5.25 6.97
N TRP A 127 6.91 6.40 7.21
CA TRP A 127 8.10 6.84 6.51
C TRP A 127 9.32 6.71 7.40
N TYR A 128 10.43 6.19 6.88
CA TYR A 128 11.71 6.23 7.56
C TYR A 128 12.48 7.47 7.09
N TYR A 129 12.89 8.30 8.05
CA TYR A 129 13.63 9.52 7.77
C TYR A 129 15.04 9.48 8.38
N ASP A 130 16.04 9.44 7.51
CA ASP A 130 17.45 9.57 7.87
C ASP A 130 17.80 11.07 7.93
N MET A 131 17.69 11.68 9.12
CA MET A 131 18.00 13.10 9.32
C MET A 131 19.46 13.46 9.01
N ALA A 132 20.39 12.52 9.17
CA ALA A 132 21.81 12.79 8.90
C ALA A 132 22.04 12.97 7.39
N LYS A 133 21.37 12.17 6.58
CA LYS A 133 21.46 12.25 5.11
C LYS A 133 20.40 13.18 4.50
N GLY A 134 19.32 13.45 5.21
CA GLY A 134 18.14 14.15 4.71
C GLY A 134 17.42 13.38 3.62
N THR A 135 17.33 12.06 3.79
CA THR A 135 16.64 11.17 2.85
C THR A 135 15.48 10.49 3.54
N ILE A 136 14.36 10.39 2.85
CA ILE A 136 13.16 9.72 3.33
C ILE A 136 12.79 8.58 2.38
N GLU A 137 12.34 7.46 2.94
CA GLU A 137 11.89 6.29 2.20
C GLU A 137 10.69 5.67 2.91
N ALA A 138 9.84 4.97 2.17
CA ALA A 138 8.74 4.24 2.79
C ALA A 138 9.30 3.10 3.66
N ASN A 139 8.90 3.08 4.93
CA ASN A 139 9.35 2.11 5.92
C ASN A 139 8.54 0.81 5.81
N LEU A 140 8.66 0.17 4.65
CA LEU A 140 7.92 -1.02 4.27
C LEU A 140 8.91 -2.15 3.92
N PRO A 141 8.58 -3.41 4.24
CA PRO A 141 9.35 -4.55 3.79
C PRO A 141 9.30 -4.65 2.27
N GLU A 142 10.35 -5.19 1.63
CA GLU A 142 10.39 -5.36 0.17
C GLU A 142 9.18 -6.18 -0.37
N LYS A 143 8.66 -7.08 0.48
CA LYS A 143 7.47 -7.91 0.18
C LYS A 143 6.17 -7.10 0.09
N ALA A 144 6.08 -5.92 0.70
CA ALA A 144 4.91 -5.04 0.61
C ALA A 144 4.71 -4.46 -0.80
N TYR A 145 5.77 -4.46 -1.60
CA TYR A 145 5.72 -4.01 -2.99
C TYR A 145 5.34 -5.13 -3.98
N LYS A 146 5.30 -6.41 -3.57
CA LYS A 146 5.17 -7.60 -4.45
C LYS A 146 3.76 -8.15 -4.55
#